data_AF-A0A4W3GK08-F1
#
_entry.id   AF-A0A4W3GK08-F1
#
_cell.length_a   1.000
_cell.length_b   1.000
_cell.length_c   1.000
_cell.angle_alpha   90.00
_cell.angle_beta   90.00
_cell.angle_gamma   90.00
#
_symmetry.space_group_name_H-M   'P 1'
#
loop_
_entity.id
_entity.type
_entity.pdbx_description
1 polymer ?
#
loop_
_entity_poly.entity_id
_entity_poly.type
_entity_poly.pdbx_seq_one_letter_code
_entity_poly.pdbx_strand_id
1 'polypeptide(L)'
;MQTIKCVVVGDGAVGKTCLLISYTTNKFPSEYVPTVFDNYAVTVMIGGEPYTLGLFDTAGEDDPSTIEKLAKNKQKPIALDTAEKLSKDLKGVKYVECSALTQRGLKNVFDEAILAALEPPETQRKRKCCIF
;
A
#
# COMPACT_ATOMS: atom_id res chain seq x y z
N MET A 1 -23.17 -2.80 -7.61
CA MET A 1 -22.07 -2.62 -6.64
C MET A 1 -20.77 -2.91 -7.37
N GLN A 2 -19.92 -1.89 -7.55
CA GLN A 2 -18.63 -2.06 -8.22
C GLN A 2 -17.60 -2.57 -7.22
N THR A 3 -16.66 -3.39 -7.68
CA THR A 3 -15.61 -3.98 -6.84
C THR A 3 -14.25 -3.46 -7.26
N ILE A 4 -13.48 -2.94 -6.30
CA ILE A 4 -12.09 -2.54 -6.48
C ILE A 4 -11.22 -3.61 -5.82
N LYS A 5 -10.24 -4.13 -6.57
CA LYS A 5 -9.27 -5.10 -6.06
C LYS A 5 -7.98 -4.37 -5.70
N CYS A 6 -7.64 -4.36 -4.41
CA CYS A 6 -6.40 -3.80 -3.86
C CYS A 6 -5.50 -4.93 -3.38
N VAL A 7 -4.31 -5.04 -3.96
CA VAL A 7 -3.29 -6.04 -3.59
C VAL A 7 -2.14 -5.32 -2.90
N VAL A 8 -1.77 -5.74 -1.70
CA VAL A 8 -0.68 -5.14 -0.93
C VAL A 8 0.58 -5.98 -1.11
N VAL A 9 1.67 -5.37 -1.57
CA VAL A 9 2.95 -6.02 -1.86
C VAL A 9 4.12 -5.30 -1.17
N GLY A 10 5.20 -6.02 -0.93
CA GLY A 10 6.41 -5.51 -0.28
C GLY A 10 7.14 -6.61 0.49
N ASP A 11 8.33 -6.29 1.00
CA ASP A 11 9.22 -7.25 1.65
C ASP A 11 8.60 -7.92 2.90
N GLY A 12 9.24 -9.00 3.35
CA GLY A 12 8.93 -9.61 4.65
C GLY A 12 9.03 -8.60 5.80
N ALA A 13 8.18 -8.77 6.82
CA ALA A 13 8.19 -7.97 8.05
C ALA A 13 7.96 -6.44 7.93
N VAL A 14 7.62 -5.87 6.76
CA VAL A 14 7.36 -4.42 6.60
C VAL A 14 5.99 -3.96 7.12
N GLY A 15 5.14 -4.88 7.60
CA GLY A 15 3.86 -4.55 8.22
C GLY A 15 2.62 -4.55 7.31
N LYS A 16 2.67 -5.25 6.16
CA LYS A 16 1.54 -5.38 5.20
C LYS A 16 0.28 -5.93 5.87
N THR A 17 0.39 -7.06 6.56
CA THR A 17 -0.71 -7.68 7.29
C THR A 17 -1.25 -6.77 8.39
N CYS A 18 -0.36 -6.12 9.17
CA CYS A 18 -0.76 -5.16 10.19
C CYS A 18 -1.50 -3.96 9.59
N LEU A 19 -1.12 -3.49 8.40
CA LEU A 19 -1.79 -2.42 7.67
C LEU A 19 -3.24 -2.80 7.36
N LEU A 20 -3.45 -3.99 6.78
CA LEU A 20 -4.77 -4.49 6.41
C LEU A 20 -5.65 -4.75 7.63
N ILE A 21 -5.13 -5.39 8.67
CA ILE A 21 -5.86 -5.65 9.91
C ILE A 21 -6.23 -4.33 10.61
N SER A 22 -5.29 -3.40 10.72
CA SER A 22 -5.56 -2.11 11.37
C SER A 22 -6.61 -1.30 10.62
N TYR A 23 -6.61 -1.37 9.27
CA TYR A 23 -7.60 -0.67 8.46
C TYR A 23 -8.99 -1.28 8.60
N THR A 24 -9.08 -2.61 8.58
CA THR A 24 -10.36 -3.32 8.61
C THR A 24 -10.98 -3.37 10.02
N THR A 25 -10.17 -3.43 11.07
CA THR A 25 -10.64 -3.64 12.45
C THR A 25 -10.54 -2.41 13.34
N ASN A 26 -9.92 -1.33 12.86
CA ASN A 26 -9.56 -0.14 13.64
C ASN A 26 -8.71 -0.45 14.89
N LYS A 27 -7.97 -1.58 14.88
CA LYS A 27 -7.09 -2.01 15.96
C LYS A 27 -5.81 -2.60 15.40
N PHE A 28 -4.69 -2.28 16.04
CA PHE A 28 -3.44 -2.97 15.75
C PHE A 28 -3.46 -4.39 16.37
N PRO A 29 -3.03 -5.44 15.66
CA PRO A 29 -3.00 -6.79 16.21
C PRO A 29 -2.02 -6.91 17.39
N SER A 30 -2.44 -7.56 18.48
CA SER A 30 -1.61 -7.78 19.68
C SER A 30 -0.66 -8.96 19.56
N GLU A 31 -0.93 -9.88 18.64
CA GLU A 31 -0.13 -11.09 18.40
C GLU A 31 0.50 -11.02 17.00
N TYR A 32 1.64 -11.69 16.82
CA TYR A 32 2.22 -11.84 15.50
C TYR A 32 1.23 -12.56 14.59
N VAL A 33 0.98 -11.99 13.42
CA VAL A 33 0.10 -12.57 12.41
C VAL A 33 0.96 -13.07 11.25
N PRO A 34 1.25 -14.38 11.17
CA PRO A 34 1.94 -14.94 10.00
C PRO A 34 1.06 -14.81 8.76
N THR A 35 1.60 -14.23 7.69
CA THR A 35 0.86 -14.02 6.45
C THR A 35 0.74 -15.34 5.67
N VAL A 36 -0.40 -16.00 5.78
CA VAL A 36 -0.93 -16.87 4.72
C VAL A 36 -1.86 -15.97 3.91
N PHE A 37 -1.82 -16.05 2.57
CA PHE A 37 -2.59 -15.13 1.71
C PHE A 37 -4.04 -14.95 2.19
N ASP A 38 -4.36 -13.77 2.71
CA ASP A 38 -5.66 -13.45 3.31
C ASP A 38 -6.43 -12.48 2.42
N ASN A 39 -7.71 -12.77 2.24
CA ASN A 39 -8.64 -11.94 1.47
C ASN A 39 -9.66 -11.31 2.40
N TYR A 40 -9.64 -9.99 2.52
CA TYR A 40 -10.66 -9.22 3.24
C TYR A 40 -11.53 -8.45 2.25
N ALA A 41 -12.76 -8.14 2.64
CA ALA A 41 -13.63 -7.26 1.88
C ALA A 41 -14.30 -6.26 2.82
N VAL A 42 -14.28 -4.99 2.44
CA VAL A 42 -14.96 -3.91 3.16
C VAL A 42 -15.81 -3.08 2.22
N THR A 43 -16.90 -2.53 2.72
CA THR A 43 -17.74 -1.57 1.97
C THR A 43 -17.27 -0.16 2.28
N VAL A 44 -16.97 0.61 1.23
CA VAL A 44 -16.57 2.03 1.34
C VAL A 44 -17.55 2.92 0.56
N MET A 45 -17.76 4.14 1.03
CA MET A 45 -18.63 5.12 0.38
C MET A 45 -17.79 6.11 -0.42
N ILE A 46 -18.04 6.24 -1.73
CA ILE A 46 -17.32 7.13 -2.63
C ILE A 46 -18.35 7.94 -3.41
N GLY A 47 -18.35 9.27 -3.25
CA GLY A 47 -19.33 10.14 -3.90
C GLY A 47 -20.79 9.82 -3.55
N GLY A 48 -21.04 9.20 -2.40
CA GLY A 48 -22.38 8.74 -1.98
C GLY A 48 -22.76 7.34 -2.47
N GLU A 49 -21.95 6.72 -3.31
CA GLU A 49 -22.19 5.37 -3.83
C GLU A 49 -21.37 4.32 -3.07
N PRO A 50 -21.93 3.12 -2.77
CA PRO A 50 -21.22 2.05 -2.10
C PRO A 50 -20.36 1.21 -3.06
N TYR A 51 -19.10 1.01 -2.68
CA TYR A 51 -18.13 0.17 -3.40
C TYR A 51 -17.63 -0.96 -2.49
N THR A 52 -17.35 -2.12 -3.08
CA THR A 52 -16.65 -3.21 -2.39
C THR A 52 -15.16 -3.08 -2.63
N LEU A 53 -14.38 -2.87 -1.57
CA LEU A 53 -12.93 -2.92 -1.63
C LEU A 53 -12.46 -4.32 -1.20
N GLY A 54 -11.99 -5.12 -2.15
CA GLY A 54 -11.32 -6.39 -1.88
C GLY A 54 -9.84 -6.15 -1.58
N LEU A 55 -9.39 -6.56 -0.40
CA LEU A 55 -8.04 -6.40 0.10
C LEU A 55 -7.34 -7.76 0.09
N PHE A 56 -6.23 -7.85 -0.61
CA PHE A 56 -5.49 -9.09 -0.83
C PHE A 56 -4.09 -8.94 -0.24
N ASP A 57 -3.82 -9.65 0.87
CA ASP A 57 -2.51 -9.65 1.52
C ASP A 57 -1.58 -10.62 0.81
N THR A 58 -0.34 -10.21 0.53
CA THR A 58 0.67 -11.09 -0.07
C THR A 58 1.78 -11.37 0.93
N ALA A 59 2.23 -12.62 1.02
CA ALA A 59 3.44 -12.94 1.75
C ALA A 59 4.62 -12.20 1.10
N GLY A 60 5.44 -11.53 1.92
CA GLY A 60 6.72 -11.03 1.45
C GLY A 60 7.70 -12.18 1.30
N GLU A 61 8.75 -12.01 0.51
CA GLU A 61 9.84 -12.98 0.50
C GLU A 61 10.59 -12.87 1.84
N ASP A 62 10.31 -13.81 2.75
CA ASP A 62 10.93 -13.89 4.07
C ASP A 62 12.31 -14.53 3.96
N ASP A 63 13.26 -13.85 3.31
CA ASP A 63 14.66 -14.27 3.36
C ASP A 63 15.17 -14.07 4.80
N PRO A 64 15.63 -15.13 5.50
CA PRO A 64 16.12 -15.02 6.87
C PRO A 64 17.23 -13.97 7.01
N SER A 65 18.05 -13.79 5.96
CA SER A 65 19.10 -12.77 5.96
C SER A 65 18.54 -11.34 5.96
N THR A 66 17.38 -11.12 5.33
CA THR A 66 16.72 -9.81 5.23
C THR A 66 16.06 -9.44 6.55
N ILE A 67 15.37 -10.38 7.20
CA ILE A 67 14.79 -10.19 8.54
C ILE A 67 15.89 -9.86 9.56
N GLU A 68 16.98 -10.61 9.53
CA GLU A 68 18.12 -10.39 10.44
C GLU A 68 18.81 -9.05 10.18
N LYS A 69 18.99 -8.64 8.91
CA LYS A 69 19.52 -7.32 8.53
C LYS A 69 18.62 -6.19 9.02
N LEU A 70 17.31 -6.27 8.79
CA LEU A 70 16.36 -5.26 9.23
C LEU A 70 16.36 -5.10 10.76
N ALA A 71 16.41 -6.22 11.49
CA ALA A 71 16.50 -6.22 12.94
C ALA A 71 17.84 -5.66 13.47
N LYS A 72 18.95 -5.95 12.79
CA LYS A 72 20.30 -5.52 13.24
C LYS A 72 20.64 -4.08 12.89
N ASN A 73 20.10 -3.52 11.81
CA ASN A 73 20.73 -2.37 11.15
C ASN A 73 20.38 -0.98 11.69
N LYS A 74 19.59 -0.80 12.76
CA LYS A 74 19.22 0.53 13.33
C LYS A 74 18.96 1.57 12.23
N GLN A 75 18.22 1.16 11.19
CA GLN A 75 18.07 2.00 10.01
C GLN A 75 17.35 3.29 10.40
N LYS A 76 17.78 4.40 9.79
CA LYS A 76 17.11 5.69 9.96
C LYS A 76 15.82 5.67 9.14
N PRO A 77 14.75 6.36 9.59
CA PRO A 77 13.58 6.59 8.76
C PRO A 77 13.98 7.16 7.39
N ILE A 78 13.33 6.69 6.33
CA ILE A 78 13.51 7.23 4.99
C ILE A 78 13.00 8.68 5.00
N ALA A 79 13.78 9.61 4.46
CA ALA A 79 13.36 10.99 4.33
C ALA A 79 12.28 11.14 3.24
N LEU A 80 11.33 12.05 3.44
CA LEU A 80 10.22 12.29 2.52
C LEU A 80 10.68 12.54 1.07
N ASP A 81 11.65 13.42 0.87
CA ASP A 81 12.16 13.75 -0.47
C ASP A 81 12.70 12.53 -1.21
N THR A 82 13.37 11.63 -0.48
CA THR A 82 13.89 10.36 -1.02
C THR A 82 12.75 9.45 -1.44
N ALA A 83 11.72 9.33 -0.62
CA ALA A 83 10.57 8.47 -0.89
C ALA A 83 9.71 8.99 -2.05
N GLU A 84 9.48 10.31 -2.12
CA GLU A 84 8.77 10.94 -3.23
C GLU A 84 9.52 10.78 -4.55
N LYS A 85 10.85 10.96 -4.54
CA LYS A 85 11.68 10.74 -5.72
C LYS A 85 11.58 9.29 -6.19
N LEU A 86 11.71 8.33 -5.28
CA LEU A 86 11.58 6.92 -5.62
C LEU A 86 10.18 6.59 -6.18
N SER A 87 9.12 7.15 -5.61
CA SER A 87 7.75 6.98 -6.12
C SER A 87 7.62 7.45 -7.57
N LYS A 88 8.19 8.61 -7.91
CA LYS A 88 8.22 9.13 -9.29
C LYS A 88 9.04 8.24 -10.22
N ASP A 89 10.20 7.77 -9.77
CA ASP A 89 11.09 6.90 -10.56
C ASP A 89 10.41 5.55 -10.88
N LEU A 90 9.66 5.00 -9.92
CA LEU A 90 8.84 3.79 -10.09
C LEU A 90 7.52 4.06 -10.85
N LYS A 91 7.23 5.32 -11.20
CA LYS A 91 5.97 5.76 -11.82
C LYS A 91 4.73 5.43 -10.97
N GLY A 92 4.89 5.44 -9.64
CA GLY A 92 3.78 5.37 -8.71
C GLY A 92 2.89 6.60 -8.81
N VAL A 93 1.61 6.43 -8.49
CA VAL A 93 0.63 7.54 -8.54
C VAL A 93 0.90 8.55 -7.43
N LYS A 94 1.19 8.08 -6.22
CA LYS A 94 1.44 8.92 -5.05
C LYS A 94 2.24 8.16 -3.99
N TYR A 95 3.04 8.89 -3.22
CA TYR A 95 3.65 8.41 -1.99
C TYR A 95 2.82 8.85 -0.78
N VAL A 96 2.57 7.92 0.16
CA VAL A 96 1.82 8.18 1.39
C VAL A 96 2.50 7.47 2.56
N GLU A 97 2.84 8.22 3.61
CA GLU A 97 3.29 7.63 4.88
C GLU A 97 2.11 7.21 5.74
N CYS A 98 2.23 6.07 6.41
CA CYS A 98 1.25 5.62 7.38
C CYS A 98 1.89 4.82 8.51
N SER A 99 1.13 4.68 9.60
CA SER A 99 1.48 3.83 10.74
C SER A 99 0.26 3.00 11.11
N ALA A 100 0.34 1.69 10.91
CA ALA A 100 -0.72 0.77 11.33
C ALA A 100 -0.94 0.82 12.85
N LEU A 101 0.13 1.02 13.63
CA LEU A 101 0.10 1.05 15.10
C LEU A 101 -0.66 2.27 15.65
N THR A 102 -0.38 3.46 15.11
CA THR A 102 -0.99 4.71 15.57
C THR A 102 -2.20 5.13 14.74
N GLN A 103 -2.51 4.37 13.68
CA GLN A 103 -3.52 4.65 12.66
C GLN A 103 -3.33 5.97 11.89
N ARG A 104 -2.20 6.66 12.07
CA ARG A 104 -1.87 7.87 11.30
C ARG A 104 -1.72 7.52 9.81
N GLY A 105 -2.39 8.27 8.95
CA GLY A 105 -2.30 8.13 7.49
C GLY A 105 -2.98 6.87 6.91
N LEU A 106 -3.53 5.99 7.76
CA LEU A 106 -4.04 4.69 7.36
C LEU A 106 -5.20 4.80 6.36
N LYS A 107 -6.22 5.61 6.69
CA LYS A 107 -7.36 5.86 5.78
C LYS A 107 -6.90 6.49 4.46
N ASN A 108 -5.96 7.44 4.55
CA ASN A 108 -5.44 8.16 3.38
C ASN A 108 -4.78 7.23 2.36
N VAL A 109 -4.04 6.19 2.81
CA VAL A 109 -3.45 5.20 1.90
C VAL A 109 -4.51 4.53 1.03
N PHE A 110 -5.62 4.09 1.62
CA PHE A 110 -6.69 3.41 0.88
C PHE A 110 -7.54 4.38 0.07
N ASP A 111 -7.82 5.59 0.59
CA ASP A 111 -8.53 6.63 -0.17
C ASP A 111 -7.78 6.98 -1.47
N GLU A 112 -6.47 7.21 -1.37
CA GLU A 112 -5.64 7.57 -2.54
C GLU A 112 -5.52 6.40 -3.52
N ALA A 113 -5.42 5.15 -3.03
CA ALA A 113 -5.39 3.98 -3.89
C ALA A 113 -6.72 3.77 -4.63
N ILE A 114 -7.85 4.00 -3.94
CA ILE A 114 -9.19 3.93 -4.52
C ILE A 114 -9.37 5.02 -5.58
N LEU A 115 -9.02 6.26 -5.26
CA LEU A 115 -9.10 7.39 -6.19
C LEU A 115 -8.23 7.15 -7.43
N ALA A 116 -7.00 6.67 -7.25
CA ALA A 116 -6.11 6.32 -8.35
C ALA A 116 -6.64 5.20 -9.26
N ALA A 117 -7.44 4.28 -8.72
CA ALA A 117 -8.07 3.21 -9.50
C ALA A 117 -9.29 3.68 -10.29
N LEU A 118 -10.07 4.62 -9.73
CA LEU A 118 -11.26 5.19 -10.37
C LEU A 118 -10.90 6.28 -11.39
N GLU A 119 -9.93 7.11 -11.06
CA GLU A 119 -9.44 8.24 -11.85
C GLU A 119 -7.94 8.06 -12.12
N PRO A 120 -7.55 7.17 -13.04
CA PRO A 120 -6.15 6.94 -13.33
C PRO A 120 -5.50 8.22 -13.88
N PRO A 121 -4.32 8.62 -13.38
CA PRO A 121 -3.66 9.83 -13.87
C PRO A 121 -3.32 9.71 -15.35
N GLU A 122 -3.53 10.79 -16.12
CA GLU A 122 -3.20 10.81 -17.54
C GLU A 122 -1.71 10.49 -17.75
N THR A 123 -1.43 9.35 -18.36
CA THR A 123 -0.06 9.01 -18.74
C THR A 123 0.32 9.89 -19.93
N GLN A 124 1.27 10.80 -19.77
CA GLN A 124 1.80 11.58 -20.89
C GLN A 124 2.38 10.61 -21.94
N ARG A 125 1.58 10.27 -22.96
CA ARG A 125 2.07 9.58 -24.16
C ARG A 125 3.10 10.51 -24.79
N LYS A 126 4.39 10.18 -24.64
CA LYS A 126 5.43 10.82 -25.45
C LYS A 126 5.02 10.67 -26.91
N ARG A 127 4.78 11.79 -27.58
CA ARG A 127 4.45 11.83 -29.02
C ARG A 127 5.52 11.02 -29.76
N LYS A 128 5.10 10.07 -30.61
CA LYS A 128 6.02 9.36 -31.50
C LYS A 128 6.84 10.41 -32.25
N CYS A 129 8.16 10.31 -32.17
CA CYS A 129 9.07 11.14 -32.93
C CYS A 129 8.75 10.96 -34.41
N CYS A 130 8.28 12.02 -35.08
CA CYS A 130 8.18 12.05 -36.53
C CYS A 130 9.60 12.20 -37.06
N ILE A 131 10.19 11.09 -37.51
CA ILE A 131 11.39 11.14 -38.35
C ILE A 131 10.88 11.48 -39.75
N PHE A 132 11.21 12.69 -40.22
CA PHE A 132 11.07 13.08 -41.62
C PHE A 132 12.21 12.51 -42.45
#